data_AF-A0A395JLN2-F1
#
_entry.id   AF-A0A395JLN2-F1
#
_cell.length_a   1.000
_cell.length_b   1.000
_cell.length_c   1.000
_cell.angle_alpha   90.00
_cell.angle_beta   90.00
_cell.angle_gamma   90.00
#
_symmetry.space_group_name_H-M   'P 1'
#
loop_
_entity.id
_entity.type
_entity.pdbx_description
1 polymer ?
#
loop_
_entity_poly.entity_id
_entity_poly.type
_entity_poly.pdbx_seq_one_letter_code
_entity_poly.pdbx_strand_id
1 'polypeptide(L)'
;MNTYCVEVKITNCLLAPDAKKALFNRQEEEAVEWGCQMILYVEGNSEEDAKKKSIQFLKEEPNLQLLTTNTPENPKRYYVVDIELWTYSSESPTQEIPAERYLFSPVDEQGDWKGWAETSELENVVYEKISKQVLYKGSEPIWNPVLCTHISNTVQLGFDENDRAILEALPEPIMHLYYLWMFQCEVGGNGIDSFVLQGHGHEVRGCYAALQAVGHKKLVEALGMGIALSLEPDEDGSISAEYAHNVANLSWFNAFKGSSSYKELHEIDDAMNVYDLTNNDLEGNIVDYIKANISDIATES
;
A
#
# COMPACT_ATOMS: atom_id res chain seq x y z
N MET A 1 -0.52 35.39 8.71
CA MET A 1 -1.47 34.70 7.83
C MET A 1 -1.11 33.24 7.91
N ASN A 2 -2.03 32.37 8.30
CA ASN A 2 -1.75 30.95 8.33
C ASN A 2 -1.85 30.45 6.89
N THR A 3 -0.70 30.14 6.29
CA THR A 3 -0.68 29.36 5.06
C THR A 3 -0.93 27.92 5.46
N TYR A 4 -2.02 27.34 4.96
CA TYR A 4 -2.27 25.90 5.08
C TYR A 4 -1.62 25.23 3.90
N CYS A 5 -0.69 24.33 4.18
CA CYS A 5 -0.09 23.47 3.18
C CYS A 5 -0.74 22.10 3.27
N VAL A 6 -1.06 21.51 2.11
CA VAL A 6 -1.52 20.13 1.98
C VAL A 6 -0.41 19.39 1.25
N GLU A 7 0.29 18.51 1.97
CA GLU A 7 1.13 17.47 1.36
C GLU A 7 0.20 16.48 0.65
N VAL A 8 0.51 16.06 -0.58
CA VAL A 8 -0.24 14.97 -1.24
C VAL A 8 0.76 13.91 -1.57
N LYS A 9 0.85 12.86 -0.76
CA LYS A 9 1.71 11.70 -1.04
C LYS A 9 1.00 10.77 -2.01
N ILE A 10 1.62 10.51 -3.16
CA ILE A 10 1.13 9.55 -4.15
C ILE A 10 2.04 8.33 -4.12
N THR A 11 1.54 7.13 -3.87
CA THR A 11 2.32 5.88 -4.02
C THR A 11 1.59 4.88 -4.92
N ASN A 12 2.28 3.80 -5.32
CA ASN A 12 1.80 2.74 -6.22
C ASN A 12 1.74 3.05 -7.72
N CYS A 13 2.89 3.43 -8.26
CA CYS A 13 3.11 3.52 -9.68
C CYS A 13 3.58 2.19 -10.28
N LEU A 14 2.68 1.22 -10.52
CA LEU A 14 2.82 0.35 -11.69
C LEU A 14 2.58 1.23 -12.94
N LEU A 15 3.48 2.18 -13.19
CA LEU A 15 3.44 3.03 -14.34
C LEU A 15 3.75 2.14 -15.54
N ALA A 16 2.78 2.01 -16.44
CA ALA A 16 3.07 1.59 -17.80
C ALA A 16 4.27 2.42 -18.31
N PRO A 17 5.23 1.83 -19.04
CA PRO A 17 6.44 2.54 -19.49
C PRO A 17 6.15 3.89 -20.16
N ASP A 18 5.02 3.99 -20.88
CA ASP A 18 4.58 5.22 -21.54
C ASP A 18 4.14 6.33 -20.56
N ALA A 19 3.55 5.97 -19.42
CA ALA A 19 3.20 6.93 -18.36
C ALA A 19 4.45 7.40 -17.60
N LYS A 20 5.46 6.51 -17.39
CA LYS A 20 6.78 6.91 -16.85
C LYS A 20 7.44 7.99 -17.72
N LYS A 21 7.36 7.81 -19.04
CA LYS A 21 7.95 8.71 -20.03
C LYS A 21 7.28 10.09 -20.08
N ALA A 22 5.95 10.13 -19.93
CA ALA A 22 5.17 11.36 -19.94
C ALA A 22 5.38 12.23 -18.69
N LEU A 23 5.47 11.61 -17.50
CA LEU A 23 5.58 12.34 -16.22
C LEU A 23 6.99 12.89 -15.96
N PHE A 24 8.04 12.14 -16.30
CA PHE A 24 9.38 12.44 -15.80
C PHE A 24 10.38 12.90 -16.86
N ASN A 25 10.04 12.81 -18.15
CA ASN A 25 10.86 13.30 -19.27
C ASN A 25 12.36 12.91 -19.18
N ARG A 26 12.64 11.70 -18.66
CA ARG A 26 13.99 11.17 -18.40
C ARG A 26 14.22 9.84 -19.12
N GLN A 27 15.48 9.47 -19.29
CA GLN A 27 15.91 8.19 -19.88
C GLN A 27 15.44 7.03 -18.98
N GLU A 28 15.00 5.91 -19.58
CA GLU A 28 14.45 4.74 -18.86
C GLU A 28 15.37 4.20 -17.75
N GLU A 29 16.68 4.36 -17.92
CA GLU A 29 17.72 3.85 -17.01
C GLU A 29 17.78 4.63 -15.68
N GLU A 30 17.24 5.85 -15.59
CA GLU A 30 17.16 6.64 -14.34
C GLU A 30 15.87 6.39 -13.54
N ALA A 31 14.89 5.67 -14.12
CA ALA A 31 13.54 5.53 -13.57
C ALA A 31 13.29 4.21 -12.80
N VAL A 32 14.32 3.38 -12.65
CA VAL A 32 14.24 2.05 -12.02
C VAL A 32 14.31 2.14 -10.49
N GLU A 33 14.87 3.22 -9.92
CA GLU A 33 15.06 3.36 -8.46
C GLU A 33 13.93 4.10 -7.72
N TRP A 34 12.87 4.57 -8.41
CA TRP A 34 11.89 5.46 -7.80
C TRP A 34 10.52 4.80 -7.67
N GLY A 35 10.22 4.31 -6.47
CA GLY A 35 8.86 4.34 -5.96
C GLY A 35 8.38 5.78 -6.05
N CYS A 36 7.46 6.07 -6.98
CA CYS A 36 7.13 7.44 -7.36
C CYS A 36 6.29 8.14 -6.27
N GLN A 37 6.93 8.55 -5.17
CA GLN A 37 6.38 9.52 -4.25
C GLN A 37 6.45 10.91 -4.89
N MET A 38 5.29 11.44 -5.28
CA MET A 38 5.15 12.88 -5.55
C MET A 38 4.60 13.52 -4.29
N ILE A 39 5.20 14.62 -3.85
CA ILE A 39 4.71 15.50 -2.77
C ILE A 39 4.27 16.80 -3.44
N LEU A 40 2.98 17.11 -3.34
CA LEU A 40 2.45 18.40 -3.77
C LEU A 40 2.27 19.30 -2.55
N TYR A 41 2.56 20.59 -2.71
CA TYR A 41 2.30 21.60 -1.69
C TYR A 41 1.24 22.56 -2.21
N VAL A 42 0.02 22.49 -1.64
CA VAL A 42 -1.09 23.35 -2.07
C VAL A 42 -1.42 24.36 -0.98
N GLU A 43 -1.30 25.65 -1.33
CA GLU A 43 -1.53 26.75 -0.40
C GLU A 43 -3.00 27.21 -0.38
N GLY A 44 -3.61 27.20 0.80
CA GLY A 44 -4.93 27.76 1.06
C GLY A 44 -4.92 28.90 2.08
N ASN A 45 -5.87 29.83 1.93
CA ASN A 45 -6.14 30.88 2.92
C ASN A 45 -6.92 30.33 4.15
N SER A 46 -7.43 29.11 4.04
CA SER A 46 -8.01 28.28 5.09
C SER A 46 -7.77 26.81 4.73
N GLU A 47 -7.95 25.91 5.68
CA GLU A 47 -7.89 24.46 5.46
C GLU A 47 -8.86 24.01 4.35
N GLU A 48 -10.11 24.46 4.41
CA GLU A 48 -11.15 24.17 3.40
C GLU A 48 -10.78 24.70 1.99
N ASP A 49 -10.09 25.84 1.92
CA ASP A 49 -9.57 26.41 0.66
C ASP A 49 -8.40 25.57 0.11
N ALA A 50 -7.47 25.14 0.99
CA ALA A 50 -6.36 24.25 0.61
C ALA A 50 -6.88 22.89 0.11
N LYS A 51 -7.84 22.29 0.81
CA LYS A 51 -8.52 21.04 0.41
C LYS A 51 -9.19 21.17 -0.96
N LYS A 52 -9.96 22.25 -1.19
CA LYS A 52 -10.61 22.52 -2.48
C LYS A 52 -9.62 22.69 -3.63
N LYS A 53 -8.55 23.47 -3.43
CA LYS A 53 -7.52 23.68 -4.44
C LYS A 53 -6.77 22.40 -4.77
N SER A 54 -6.51 21.54 -3.78
CA SER A 54 -5.84 20.25 -3.97
C SER A 54 -6.70 19.32 -4.83
N ILE A 55 -8.00 19.22 -4.54
CA ILE A 55 -8.95 18.45 -5.36
C ILE A 55 -9.02 19.02 -6.79
N GLN A 56 -9.06 20.34 -6.94
CA GLN A 56 -9.12 20.99 -8.25
C GLN A 56 -7.85 20.70 -9.07
N PHE A 57 -6.67 20.79 -8.45
CA PHE A 57 -5.39 20.48 -9.10
C PHE A 57 -5.34 19.02 -9.58
N LEU A 58 -5.69 18.06 -8.71
CA LEU A 58 -5.76 16.64 -9.08
C LEU A 58 -6.72 16.38 -10.25
N LYS A 59 -7.82 17.15 -10.32
CA LYS A 59 -8.79 17.09 -11.42
C LYS A 59 -8.31 17.76 -12.69
N GLU A 60 -7.41 18.74 -12.64
CA GLU A 60 -7.00 19.55 -13.80
C GLU A 60 -5.66 19.10 -14.41
N GLU A 61 -4.78 18.47 -13.63
CA GLU A 61 -3.45 18.05 -14.08
C GLU A 61 -3.56 16.89 -15.10
N PRO A 62 -3.26 17.13 -16.39
CA PRO A 62 -3.51 16.14 -17.46
C PRO A 62 -2.74 14.83 -17.26
N ASN A 63 -1.54 14.90 -16.67
CA ASN A 63 -0.76 13.70 -16.38
C ASN A 63 -1.40 12.87 -15.27
N LEU A 64 -2.03 13.49 -14.28
CA LEU A 64 -2.79 12.78 -13.25
C LEU A 64 -4.18 12.34 -13.74
N GLN A 65 -4.78 13.05 -14.71
CA GLN A 65 -6.01 12.60 -15.38
C GLN A 65 -5.81 11.31 -16.19
N LEU A 66 -4.69 11.20 -16.92
CA LEU A 66 -4.28 9.98 -17.65
C LEU A 66 -4.12 8.75 -16.74
N LEU A 67 -3.88 9.01 -15.46
CA LEU A 67 -3.61 8.05 -14.41
C LEU A 67 -4.86 7.70 -13.58
N THR A 68 -5.89 8.55 -13.63
CA THR A 68 -7.18 8.40 -12.91
C THR A 68 -8.33 7.99 -13.84
N THR A 69 -8.07 7.89 -15.15
CA THR A 69 -9.05 7.43 -16.14
C THR A 69 -9.18 5.91 -16.06
N ASN A 70 -10.37 5.45 -15.66
CA ASN A 70 -10.67 4.02 -15.54
C ASN A 70 -10.76 3.37 -16.93
N THR A 71 -9.67 2.78 -17.39
CA THR A 71 -9.69 1.93 -18.60
C THR A 71 -9.29 0.51 -18.26
N PRO A 72 -9.68 -0.50 -19.07
CA PRO A 72 -9.21 -1.88 -18.90
C PRO A 72 -7.67 -1.98 -18.88
N GLU A 73 -6.98 -1.07 -19.57
CA GLU A 73 -5.52 -1.01 -19.63
C GLU A 73 -4.89 -0.19 -18.48
N ASN A 74 -5.68 0.63 -17.78
CA ASN A 74 -5.25 1.48 -16.66
C ASN A 74 -6.35 1.60 -15.58
N PRO A 75 -6.64 0.54 -14.81
CA PRO A 75 -7.59 0.62 -13.71
C PRO A 75 -7.04 1.56 -12.64
N LYS A 76 -7.77 2.64 -12.27
CA LYS A 76 -7.36 3.69 -11.30
C LYS A 76 -6.29 3.23 -10.29
N ARG A 77 -5.01 3.57 -10.53
CA ARG A 77 -3.85 3.02 -9.76
C ARG A 77 -3.30 3.94 -8.66
N TYR A 78 -3.96 5.06 -8.38
CA TYR A 78 -3.40 6.12 -7.55
C TYR A 78 -4.18 6.27 -6.26
N TYR A 79 -3.42 6.42 -5.17
CA TYR A 79 -3.93 6.74 -3.85
C TYR A 79 -3.24 8.01 -3.37
N VAL A 80 -4.02 8.94 -2.83
CA VAL A 80 -3.48 10.00 -1.96
C VAL A 80 -3.35 9.37 -0.59
N VAL A 81 -2.11 9.16 -0.17
CA VAL A 81 -1.75 8.35 1.00
C VAL A 81 -1.75 9.18 2.27
N ASP A 82 -1.37 10.46 2.16
CA ASP A 82 -1.25 11.34 3.31
C ASP A 82 -1.47 12.80 2.91
N ILE A 83 -2.05 13.55 3.84
CA ILE A 83 -2.17 15.01 3.82
C ILE A 83 -1.86 15.57 5.20
N GLU A 84 -0.66 16.15 5.31
CA GLU A 84 -0.25 16.86 6.50
C GLU A 84 -0.59 18.35 6.39
N LEU A 85 -1.26 18.87 7.43
CA LEU A 85 -1.56 20.28 7.57
C LEU A 85 -0.45 20.99 8.35
N TRP A 86 0.28 21.85 7.64
CA TRP A 86 1.31 22.70 8.26
C TRP A 86 0.83 24.15 8.28
N THR A 87 0.91 24.81 9.44
CA THR A 87 0.77 26.27 9.52
C THR A 87 2.15 26.92 9.45
N TYR A 88 2.42 27.65 8.36
CA TYR A 88 3.65 28.44 8.26
C TYR A 88 3.61 29.62 9.24
N SER A 89 4.32 29.51 10.37
CA SER A 89 4.63 30.64 11.25
C SER A 89 6.08 31.05 10.98
N SER A 90 6.36 32.36 10.88
CA SER A 90 7.71 32.89 10.63
C SER A 90 8.71 32.64 11.76
N GLU A 91 8.30 31.98 12.83
CA GLU A 91 9.12 31.55 13.95
C GLU A 91 9.22 30.02 13.88
N SER A 92 10.46 29.49 13.91
CA SER A 92 10.73 28.04 13.93
C SER A 92 9.80 27.36 14.93
N PRO A 93 8.99 26.37 14.52
CA PRO A 93 8.08 25.71 15.44
C PRO A 93 8.91 24.89 16.43
N THR A 94 9.05 25.39 17.65
CA THR A 94 9.58 24.64 18.80
C THR A 94 8.51 23.78 19.46
N GLN A 95 7.29 23.79 18.92
CA GLN A 95 6.19 22.91 19.29
C GLN A 95 5.78 22.10 18.07
N GLU A 96 5.89 20.77 18.18
CA GLU A 96 5.13 19.84 17.35
C GLU A 96 3.65 20.23 17.46
N ILE A 97 3.09 20.71 16.36
CA ILE A 97 1.65 20.91 16.24
C ILE A 97 1.06 19.52 16.01
N PRO A 98 0.02 19.09 16.74
CA PRO A 98 -0.64 17.83 16.47
C PRO A 98 -1.16 17.85 15.04
N ALA A 99 -0.60 17.00 14.16
CA ALA A 99 -1.11 16.84 12.82
C ALA A 99 -2.48 16.14 12.92
N GLU A 100 -3.56 16.85 12.60
CA GLU A 100 -4.84 16.20 12.31
C GLU A 100 -4.67 15.47 10.97
N ARG A 101 -4.53 14.14 11.05
CA ARG A 101 -4.44 13.28 9.87
C ARG A 101 -5.83 13.05 9.31
N TYR A 102 -6.02 13.43 8.05
CA TYR A 102 -7.24 13.18 7.29
C TYR A 102 -6.99 12.05 6.30
N LEU A 103 -7.79 10.99 6.40
CA LEU A 103 -7.69 9.85 5.49
C LEU A 103 -8.61 10.03 4.29
N PHE A 104 -8.07 9.75 3.10
CA PHE A 104 -8.74 9.97 1.84
C PHE A 104 -9.29 8.63 1.29
N SER A 105 -10.60 8.56 1.01
CA SER A 105 -11.19 7.45 0.27
C SER A 105 -11.33 7.83 -1.20
N PRO A 106 -10.65 7.12 -2.14
CA PRO A 106 -10.86 7.35 -3.55
C PRO A 106 -12.31 7.02 -3.90
N VAL A 107 -12.88 7.94 -4.67
CA VAL A 107 -14.10 7.84 -5.48
C VAL A 107 -14.83 6.49 -5.46
N ASP A 108 -16.14 6.53 -5.29
CA ASP A 108 -16.98 5.34 -5.27
C ASP A 108 -16.96 4.55 -6.60
N GLU A 109 -17.72 3.45 -6.64
CA GLU A 109 -17.86 2.58 -7.80
C GLU A 109 -18.33 3.33 -9.06
N GLN A 110 -18.94 4.51 -8.91
CA GLN A 110 -19.42 5.38 -9.99
C GLN A 110 -18.40 6.47 -10.37
N GLY A 111 -17.30 6.60 -9.61
CA GLY A 111 -16.30 7.63 -9.79
C GLY A 111 -16.58 8.93 -9.04
N ASP A 112 -17.57 8.94 -8.15
CA ASP A 112 -17.97 10.11 -7.37
C ASP A 112 -17.19 10.20 -6.06
N TRP A 113 -16.75 11.40 -5.71
CA TRP A 113 -15.86 11.66 -4.58
C TRP A 113 -16.61 11.53 -3.24
N LYS A 114 -16.15 10.65 -2.34
CA LYS A 114 -16.84 10.35 -1.05
C LYS A 114 -16.49 11.28 0.12
N GLY A 115 -15.38 12.05 0.07
CA GLY A 115 -15.03 13.04 1.10
C GLY A 115 -13.88 12.63 2.03
N TRP A 116 -13.66 13.40 3.10
CA TRP A 116 -12.56 13.25 4.09
C TRP A 116 -13.05 12.53 5.37
N ALA A 117 -12.25 11.66 5.97
CA ALA A 117 -12.52 11.06 7.28
C ALA A 117 -11.45 11.42 8.33
N GLU A 118 -11.87 11.62 9.58
CA GLU A 118 -10.98 11.91 10.72
C GLU A 118 -10.54 10.60 11.41
N THR A 119 -9.26 10.50 11.79
CA THR A 119 -8.66 9.31 12.42
C THR A 119 -9.26 8.93 13.77
N SER A 120 -9.95 9.84 14.46
CA SER A 120 -10.56 9.57 15.78
C SER A 120 -11.82 8.68 15.74
N GLU A 121 -12.34 8.35 14.55
CA GLU A 121 -13.53 7.52 14.37
C GLU A 121 -13.23 6.01 14.17
N LEU A 122 -11.96 5.59 14.21
CA LEU A 122 -11.47 4.27 13.78
C LEU A 122 -11.77 3.10 14.76
N GLU A 123 -12.38 3.34 15.92
CA GLU A 123 -12.70 2.28 16.90
C GLU A 123 -13.79 1.28 16.43
N ASN A 124 -14.41 1.49 15.26
CA ASN A 124 -15.52 0.65 14.77
C ASN A 124 -15.44 0.30 13.28
N VAL A 125 -14.26 -0.02 12.75
CA VAL A 125 -14.17 -0.47 11.35
C VAL A 125 -14.90 -1.81 11.18
N VAL A 126 -16.06 -1.77 10.52
CA VAL A 126 -16.83 -2.95 10.13
C VAL A 126 -16.64 -3.14 8.64
N TYR A 127 -16.18 -4.32 8.24
CA TYR A 127 -16.11 -4.66 6.83
C TYR A 127 -17.51 -4.75 6.21
N GLU A 128 -17.85 -3.84 5.31
CA GLU A 128 -19.03 -3.95 4.45
C GLU A 128 -18.74 -4.95 3.35
N LYS A 129 -19.49 -6.05 3.26
CA LYS A 129 -19.26 -7.09 2.24
C LYS A 129 -19.58 -6.56 0.84
N ILE A 130 -18.69 -6.81 -0.11
CA ILE A 130 -18.92 -6.47 -1.52
C ILE A 130 -20.09 -7.27 -2.09
N SER A 131 -20.81 -6.74 -3.07
CA SER A 131 -21.84 -7.51 -3.79
C SER A 131 -21.17 -8.58 -4.68
N LYS A 132 -21.72 -9.79 -4.76
CA LYS A 132 -21.21 -10.81 -5.69
C LYS A 132 -21.33 -10.35 -7.14
N GLN A 133 -22.35 -9.56 -7.46
CA GLN A 133 -22.53 -9.01 -8.81
C GLN A 133 -21.37 -8.12 -9.24
N VAL A 134 -20.79 -7.34 -8.31
CA VAL A 134 -19.61 -6.50 -8.57
C VAL A 134 -18.33 -7.34 -8.55
N LEU A 135 -18.23 -8.29 -7.62
CA LEU A 135 -17.02 -9.10 -7.47
C LEU A 135 -16.79 -10.08 -8.62
N TYR A 136 -17.83 -10.56 -9.32
CA TYR A 136 -17.68 -11.64 -10.30
C TYR A 136 -17.69 -11.16 -11.76
N LYS A 137 -16.80 -11.75 -12.56
CA LYS A 137 -16.86 -11.72 -14.03
C LYS A 137 -17.16 -13.13 -14.56
N GLY A 138 -18.43 -13.41 -14.82
CA GLY A 138 -18.87 -14.76 -15.16
C GLY A 138 -18.85 -15.66 -13.93
N SER A 139 -18.07 -16.74 -13.95
CA SER A 139 -17.95 -17.69 -12.82
C SER A 139 -16.77 -17.41 -11.90
N GLU A 140 -15.93 -16.44 -12.23
CA GLU A 140 -14.67 -16.16 -11.53
C GLU A 140 -14.74 -14.82 -10.79
N PRO A 141 -14.29 -14.75 -9.52
CA PRO A 141 -14.14 -13.50 -8.82
C PRO A 141 -12.99 -12.68 -9.43
N ILE A 142 -13.13 -11.36 -9.40
CA ILE A 142 -12.14 -10.38 -9.84
C ILE A 142 -11.37 -9.93 -8.61
N TRP A 143 -10.09 -10.30 -8.53
CA TRP A 143 -9.23 -9.89 -7.44
C TRP A 143 -8.89 -8.40 -7.49
N ASN A 144 -8.25 -7.96 -8.58
CA ASN A 144 -7.72 -6.61 -8.75
C ASN A 144 -8.34 -5.93 -10.00
N PRO A 145 -8.72 -4.64 -9.95
CA PRO A 145 -8.69 -3.72 -8.80
C PRO A 145 -9.89 -3.82 -7.87
N VAL A 146 -10.95 -4.53 -8.28
CA VAL A 146 -12.28 -4.38 -7.69
C VAL A 146 -12.30 -4.68 -6.18
N LEU A 147 -11.82 -5.84 -5.77
CA LEU A 147 -11.85 -6.23 -4.36
C LEU A 147 -10.83 -5.44 -3.54
N CYS A 148 -9.64 -5.18 -4.09
CA CYS A 148 -8.62 -4.36 -3.43
C CYS A 148 -9.12 -2.95 -3.11
N THR A 149 -9.72 -2.27 -4.10
CA THR A 149 -10.29 -0.93 -3.91
C THR A 149 -11.41 -0.94 -2.88
N HIS A 150 -12.28 -1.96 -2.92
CA HIS A 150 -13.36 -2.10 -1.95
C HIS A 150 -12.82 -2.28 -0.51
N ILE A 151 -11.83 -3.15 -0.31
CA ILE A 151 -11.19 -3.34 0.99
C ILE A 151 -10.49 -2.04 1.43
N SER A 152 -9.65 -1.44 0.59
CA SER A 152 -8.95 -0.18 0.93
C SER A 152 -9.90 0.96 1.27
N ASN A 153 -11.05 1.08 0.60
CA ASN A 153 -12.06 2.07 0.94
C ASN A 153 -12.76 1.82 2.29
N THR A 154 -12.79 0.56 2.71
CA THR A 154 -13.40 0.16 3.98
C THR A 154 -12.41 0.30 5.13
N VAL A 155 -11.14 0.04 4.88
CA VAL A 155 -10.06 0.06 5.86
C VAL A 155 -9.31 1.37 5.70
N GLN A 156 -9.73 2.40 6.44
CA GLN A 156 -9.08 3.70 6.46
C GLN A 156 -7.81 3.63 7.31
N LEU A 157 -6.64 3.51 6.67
CA LEU A 157 -5.36 3.23 7.32
C LEU A 157 -4.39 4.41 7.22
N GLY A 158 -3.70 4.73 8.32
CA GLY A 158 -2.73 5.81 8.43
C GLY A 158 -1.32 5.50 7.91
N PHE A 159 -1.09 4.29 7.42
CA PHE A 159 0.19 3.70 6.99
C PHE A 159 1.26 3.72 8.10
N ASP A 160 0.89 3.30 9.31
CA ASP A 160 1.82 3.15 10.44
C ASP A 160 1.48 1.95 11.35
N GLU A 161 2.27 1.71 12.39
CA GLU A 161 2.07 0.55 13.30
C GLU A 161 0.72 0.54 14.03
N ASN A 162 -0.03 1.65 14.08
CA ASN A 162 -1.36 1.69 14.68
C ASN A 162 -2.41 1.01 13.80
N ASP A 163 -2.17 0.92 12.48
CA ASP A 163 -3.06 0.28 11.51
C ASP A 163 -3.25 -1.20 11.78
N ARG A 164 -2.28 -1.82 12.43
CA ARG A 164 -2.34 -3.22 12.82
C ARG A 164 -3.61 -3.54 13.60
N ALA A 165 -4.01 -2.69 14.55
CA ALA A 165 -5.20 -2.94 15.36
C ALA A 165 -6.48 -2.89 14.53
N ILE A 166 -6.53 -2.00 13.52
CA ILE A 166 -7.66 -1.88 12.59
C ILE A 166 -7.74 -3.13 11.72
N LEU A 167 -6.62 -3.56 11.15
CA LEU A 167 -6.52 -4.74 10.30
C LEU A 167 -6.86 -6.03 11.07
N GLU A 168 -6.38 -6.18 12.30
CA GLU A 168 -6.67 -7.33 13.17
C GLU A 168 -8.14 -7.39 13.63
N ALA A 169 -8.90 -6.29 13.52
CA ALA A 169 -10.33 -6.26 13.83
C ALA A 169 -11.22 -6.73 12.66
N LEU A 170 -10.68 -6.79 11.45
CA LEU A 170 -11.40 -7.27 10.26
C LEU A 170 -11.59 -8.79 10.31
N PRO A 171 -12.58 -9.34 9.57
CA PRO A 171 -12.62 -10.77 9.33
C PRO A 171 -11.29 -11.23 8.72
N GLU A 172 -10.74 -12.34 9.21
CA GLU A 172 -9.43 -12.85 8.82
C GLU A 172 -9.23 -12.95 7.29
N PRO A 173 -10.22 -13.40 6.49
CA PRO A 173 -10.09 -13.37 5.03
C PRO A 173 -9.85 -11.98 4.44
N ILE A 174 -10.47 -10.94 5.00
CA ILE A 174 -10.33 -9.56 4.54
C ILE A 174 -8.97 -8.99 4.91
N MET A 175 -8.52 -9.25 6.14
CA MET A 175 -7.18 -8.89 6.57
C MET A 175 -6.11 -9.53 5.67
N HIS A 176 -6.22 -10.83 5.36
CA HIS A 176 -5.29 -11.51 4.46
C HIS A 176 -5.32 -10.93 3.05
N LEU A 177 -6.50 -10.66 2.50
CA LEU A 177 -6.62 -10.02 1.18
C LEU A 177 -5.96 -8.64 1.19
N TYR A 178 -6.19 -7.81 2.21
CA TYR A 178 -5.49 -6.53 2.32
C TYR A 178 -3.96 -6.69 2.26
N TYR A 179 -3.39 -7.60 3.05
CA TYR A 179 -1.95 -7.84 3.03
C TYR A 179 -1.44 -8.42 1.71
N LEU A 180 -2.22 -9.24 1.00
CA LEU A 180 -1.84 -9.74 -0.32
C LEU A 180 -1.82 -8.62 -1.37
N TRP A 181 -2.79 -7.69 -1.29
CA TRP A 181 -2.81 -6.53 -2.15
C TRP A 181 -1.57 -5.65 -1.91
N MET A 182 -1.29 -5.32 -0.66
CA MET A 182 -0.09 -4.57 -0.27
C MET A 182 1.18 -5.28 -0.73
N PHE A 183 1.29 -6.59 -0.50
CA PHE A 183 2.43 -7.37 -0.95
C PHE A 183 2.63 -7.27 -2.46
N GLN A 184 1.57 -7.42 -3.26
CA GLN A 184 1.68 -7.27 -4.72
C GLN A 184 2.07 -5.85 -5.14
N CYS A 185 1.58 -4.83 -4.44
CA CYS A 185 1.92 -3.44 -4.68
C CYS A 185 3.40 -3.14 -4.43
N GLU A 186 3.93 -3.59 -3.29
CA GLU A 186 5.31 -3.31 -2.89
C GLU A 186 6.31 -4.24 -3.60
N VAL A 187 6.06 -5.55 -3.56
CA VAL A 187 6.99 -6.56 -4.09
C VAL A 187 6.89 -6.71 -5.60
N GLY A 188 5.69 -6.52 -6.18
CA GLY A 188 5.47 -6.72 -7.62
C GLY A 188 6.28 -5.79 -8.51
N GLY A 189 6.69 -4.62 -7.99
CA GLY A 189 7.57 -3.68 -8.68
C GLY A 189 8.98 -3.59 -8.08
N ASN A 190 9.11 -3.69 -6.76
CA ASN A 190 10.36 -3.36 -6.08
C ASN A 190 11.13 -4.57 -5.55
N GLY A 191 10.56 -5.78 -5.57
CA GLY A 191 11.20 -6.98 -5.00
C GLY A 191 10.99 -7.14 -3.49
N ILE A 192 11.39 -8.30 -2.97
CA ILE A 192 11.36 -8.60 -1.54
C ILE A 192 12.39 -7.76 -0.81
N ASP A 193 13.54 -7.46 -1.43
CA ASP A 193 14.60 -6.67 -0.83
C ASP A 193 14.12 -5.33 -0.30
N SER A 194 13.42 -4.56 -1.13
CA SER A 194 12.88 -3.25 -0.80
C SER A 194 11.78 -3.36 0.25
N PHE A 195 10.90 -4.36 0.09
CA PHE A 195 9.78 -4.58 1.00
C PHE A 195 10.22 -4.90 2.42
N VAL A 196 11.21 -5.79 2.62
CA VAL A 196 11.67 -6.14 3.98
C VAL A 196 12.59 -5.10 4.61
N LEU A 197 13.19 -4.21 3.81
CA LEU A 197 14.01 -3.12 4.35
C LEU A 197 13.16 -1.94 4.80
N GLN A 198 12.10 -1.59 4.05
CA GLN A 198 11.29 -0.39 4.28
C GLN A 198 9.93 -0.66 4.92
N GLY A 199 9.43 -1.90 4.84
CA GLY A 199 8.12 -2.26 5.34
C GLY A 199 8.01 -2.19 6.87
N HIS A 200 6.81 -1.88 7.35
CA HIS A 200 6.50 -1.92 8.77
C HIS A 200 6.41 -3.38 9.27
N GLY A 201 6.64 -3.58 10.57
CA GLY A 201 6.73 -4.92 11.13
C GLY A 201 5.42 -5.69 11.01
N HIS A 202 4.30 -5.00 11.21
CA HIS A 202 2.98 -5.61 11.04
C HIS A 202 2.67 -5.96 9.58
N GLU A 203 3.16 -5.19 8.62
CA GLU A 203 3.01 -5.44 7.18
C GLU A 203 3.77 -6.70 6.77
N VAL A 204 5.06 -6.77 7.09
CA VAL A 204 5.90 -7.94 6.77
C VAL A 204 5.31 -9.22 7.36
N ARG A 205 4.87 -9.16 8.62
CA ARG A 205 4.23 -10.30 9.29
C ARG A 205 2.87 -10.66 8.69
N GLY A 206 2.05 -9.65 8.38
CA GLY A 206 0.72 -9.82 7.78
C GLY A 206 0.80 -10.44 6.39
N CYS A 207 1.68 -9.93 5.54
CA CYS A 207 1.97 -10.46 4.22
C CYS A 207 2.46 -11.90 4.28
N TYR A 208 3.38 -12.22 5.21
CA TYR A 208 3.83 -13.60 5.40
C TYR A 208 2.67 -14.54 5.77
N ALA A 209 1.82 -14.16 6.73
CA ALA A 209 0.66 -14.95 7.14
C ALA A 209 -0.36 -15.11 6.00
N ALA A 210 -0.61 -14.05 5.23
CA ALA A 210 -1.55 -14.08 4.12
C ALA A 210 -1.05 -14.98 2.97
N LEU A 211 0.25 -14.94 2.63
CA LEU A 211 0.87 -15.85 1.66
C LEU A 211 0.77 -17.32 2.11
N GLN A 212 0.89 -17.58 3.41
CA GLN A 212 0.65 -18.92 3.97
C GLN A 212 -0.81 -19.34 3.83
N ALA A 213 -1.75 -18.44 4.11
CA ALA A 213 -3.18 -18.70 4.05
C ALA A 213 -3.67 -19.05 2.64
N VAL A 214 -3.13 -18.38 1.59
CA VAL A 214 -3.43 -18.71 0.19
C VAL A 214 -2.62 -19.89 -0.35
N GLY A 215 -1.69 -20.42 0.45
CA GLY A 215 -0.89 -21.59 0.11
C GLY A 215 0.22 -21.34 -0.91
N HIS A 216 0.67 -20.10 -1.11
CA HIS A 216 1.70 -19.76 -2.09
C HIS A 216 3.12 -20.01 -1.57
N LYS A 217 3.49 -21.30 -1.46
CA LYS A 217 4.70 -21.78 -0.77
C LYS A 217 6.01 -21.10 -1.18
N LYS A 218 6.20 -20.85 -2.49
CA LYS A 218 7.44 -20.23 -2.99
C LYS A 218 7.63 -18.79 -2.50
N LEU A 219 6.55 -18.00 -2.46
CA LEU A 219 6.62 -16.63 -1.95
C LEU A 219 6.74 -16.59 -0.43
N VAL A 220 6.13 -17.55 0.28
CA VAL A 220 6.37 -17.73 1.73
C VAL A 220 7.85 -18.01 2.00
N GLU A 221 8.46 -18.91 1.23
CA GLU A 221 9.89 -19.23 1.34
C GLU A 221 10.76 -18.02 1.00
N ALA A 222 10.50 -17.34 -0.12
CA ALA A 222 11.22 -16.14 -0.54
C ALA A 222 11.18 -15.04 0.53
N LEU A 223 9.97 -14.71 1.03
CA LEU A 223 9.80 -13.69 2.05
C LEU A 223 10.44 -14.10 3.37
N GLY A 224 10.36 -15.38 3.75
CA GLY A 224 11.03 -15.90 4.94
C GLY A 224 12.56 -15.76 4.87
N MET A 225 13.17 -16.01 3.71
CA MET A 225 14.59 -15.77 3.49
C MET A 225 14.93 -14.27 3.48
N GLY A 226 14.06 -13.43 2.93
CA GLY A 226 14.21 -11.97 2.98
C GLY A 226 14.22 -11.45 4.40
N ILE A 227 13.27 -11.88 5.23
CA ILE A 227 13.21 -11.55 6.67
C ILE A 227 14.47 -12.03 7.41
N ALA A 228 14.99 -13.21 7.05
CA ALA A 228 16.20 -13.73 7.66
C ALA A 228 17.40 -12.82 7.41
N LEU A 229 17.62 -12.42 6.15
CA LEU A 229 18.74 -11.58 5.74
C LEU A 229 18.61 -10.13 6.23
N SER A 230 17.40 -9.57 6.24
CA SER A 230 17.18 -8.18 6.64
C SER A 230 17.48 -7.92 8.14
N LEU A 231 17.55 -8.99 8.94
CA LEU A 231 17.94 -8.97 10.36
C LEU A 231 19.41 -9.29 10.60
N GLU A 232 20.17 -9.62 9.56
CA GLU A 232 21.61 -9.83 9.70
C GLU A 232 22.30 -8.48 9.88
N PRO A 233 23.14 -8.33 10.92
CA PRO A 233 23.89 -7.11 11.12
C PRO A 233 24.99 -6.99 10.06
N ASP A 234 25.23 -5.76 9.59
CA ASP A 234 26.36 -5.43 8.74
C ASP A 234 27.71 -5.48 9.49
N GLU A 235 28.80 -5.11 8.81
CA GLU A 235 30.16 -5.12 9.40
C GLU A 235 30.29 -4.23 10.65
N ASP A 236 29.47 -3.18 10.76
CA ASP A 236 29.44 -2.25 11.88
C ASP A 236 28.45 -2.69 12.97
N GLY A 237 27.74 -3.80 12.77
CA GLY A 237 26.76 -4.33 13.70
C GLY A 237 25.36 -3.74 13.54
N SER A 238 25.11 -2.96 12.48
CA SER A 238 23.85 -2.27 12.25
C SER A 238 22.89 -3.15 11.44
N ILE A 239 21.60 -3.07 11.77
CA ILE A 239 20.53 -3.77 11.04
C ILE A 239 19.80 -2.76 10.16
N SER A 240 19.72 -3.06 8.86
CA SER A 240 19.15 -2.15 7.85
C SER A 240 17.62 -2.13 7.83
N ALA A 241 16.95 -3.20 8.26
CA ALA A 241 15.49 -3.24 8.29
C ALA A 241 14.88 -2.19 9.22
N GLU A 242 14.01 -1.33 8.71
CA GLU A 242 13.37 -0.26 9.49
C GLU A 242 12.56 -0.81 10.67
N TYR A 243 11.84 -1.92 10.48
CA TYR A 243 11.06 -2.55 11.55
C TYR A 243 11.93 -3.08 12.70
N ALA A 244 13.25 -3.27 12.52
CA ALA A 244 14.13 -3.67 13.61
C ALA A 244 14.27 -2.58 14.68
N HIS A 245 14.05 -1.31 14.30
CA HIS A 245 14.15 -0.15 15.20
C HIS A 245 12.80 0.24 15.81
N ASN A 246 11.71 -0.04 15.10
CA ASN A 246 10.37 0.42 15.47
C ASN A 246 9.50 -0.67 16.14
N VAL A 247 9.87 -1.95 16.03
CA VAL A 247 9.15 -3.05 16.67
C VAL A 247 9.78 -3.39 18.02
N ALA A 248 9.03 -3.20 19.11
CA ALA A 248 9.51 -3.45 20.47
C ALA A 248 9.87 -4.92 20.75
N ASN A 249 9.27 -5.88 20.01
CA ASN A 249 9.50 -7.31 20.21
C ASN A 249 9.76 -8.04 18.88
N LEU A 250 11.04 -8.31 18.62
CA LEU A 250 11.51 -9.01 17.42
C LEU A 250 11.46 -10.55 17.51
N SER A 251 10.86 -11.14 18.55
CA SER A 251 10.88 -12.61 18.75
C SER A 251 10.35 -13.41 17.55
N TRP A 252 9.29 -12.92 16.89
CA TRP A 252 8.73 -13.55 15.71
C TRP A 252 9.71 -13.50 14.52
N PHE A 253 10.30 -12.33 14.26
CA PHE A 253 11.30 -12.12 13.21
C PHE A 253 12.59 -12.94 13.45
N ASN A 254 13.03 -13.02 14.70
CA ASN A 254 14.21 -13.81 15.07
C ASN A 254 14.07 -15.31 14.80
N ALA A 255 12.85 -15.82 14.60
CA ALA A 255 12.63 -17.22 14.22
C ALA A 255 13.12 -17.55 12.80
N PHE A 256 13.34 -16.54 11.96
CA PHE A 256 13.84 -16.69 10.59
C PHE A 256 15.37 -16.62 10.52
N LYS A 257 16.07 -16.24 11.58
CA LYS A 257 17.53 -16.07 11.53
C LYS A 257 18.25 -17.32 11.03
N GLY A 258 19.13 -17.12 10.05
CA GLY A 258 19.91 -18.21 9.44
C GLY A 258 19.10 -19.15 8.55
N SER A 259 17.85 -18.82 8.18
CA SER A 259 17.06 -19.63 7.26
C SER A 259 17.31 -19.31 5.78
N SER A 260 18.10 -18.29 5.46
CA SER A 260 18.46 -17.97 4.07
C SER A 260 19.66 -18.79 3.59
N SER A 261 19.55 -19.31 2.37
CA SER A 261 20.70 -19.88 1.64
C SER A 261 21.47 -18.85 0.81
N TYR A 262 20.95 -17.63 0.71
CA TYR A 262 21.53 -16.51 -0.03
C TYR A 262 22.33 -15.61 0.90
N LYS A 263 23.15 -14.72 0.34
CA LYS A 263 23.94 -13.74 1.10
C LYS A 263 23.38 -12.34 0.97
N GLU A 264 22.77 -12.03 -0.16
CA GLU A 264 22.24 -10.70 -0.46
C GLU A 264 20.76 -10.81 -0.82
N LEU A 265 19.96 -9.79 -0.45
CA LEU A 265 18.51 -9.82 -0.62
C LEU A 265 18.09 -9.96 -2.09
N HIS A 266 18.74 -9.22 -3.00
CA HIS A 266 18.42 -9.27 -4.43
C HIS A 266 18.68 -10.64 -5.07
N GLU A 267 19.58 -11.47 -4.50
CA GLU A 267 19.80 -12.83 -5.00
C GLU A 267 18.53 -13.68 -4.86
N ILE A 268 17.68 -13.40 -3.85
CA ILE A 268 16.40 -14.07 -3.67
C ILE A 268 15.45 -13.69 -4.81
N ASP A 269 15.35 -12.40 -5.12
CA ASP A 269 14.46 -11.87 -6.15
C ASP A 269 14.78 -12.47 -7.52
N ASP A 270 16.06 -12.51 -7.88
CA ASP A 270 16.55 -13.08 -9.13
C ASP A 270 16.39 -14.61 -9.18
N ALA A 271 16.87 -15.32 -8.15
CA ALA A 271 16.92 -16.78 -8.17
C ALA A 271 15.53 -17.42 -8.08
N MET A 272 14.59 -16.79 -7.37
CA MET A 272 13.22 -17.29 -7.22
C MET A 272 12.25 -16.69 -8.24
N ASN A 273 12.70 -15.74 -9.06
CA ASN A 273 11.88 -14.98 -10.00
C ASN A 273 10.65 -14.37 -9.31
N VAL A 274 10.90 -13.62 -8.23
CA VAL A 274 9.87 -13.05 -7.35
C VAL A 274 8.87 -12.18 -8.13
N TYR A 275 9.34 -11.48 -9.16
CA TYR A 275 8.49 -10.70 -10.05
C TYR A 275 7.38 -11.55 -10.69
N ASP A 276 7.75 -12.68 -11.31
CA ASP A 276 6.80 -13.58 -11.98
C ASP A 276 5.88 -14.28 -10.96
N LEU A 277 6.45 -14.70 -9.83
CA LEU A 277 5.67 -15.31 -8.74
C LEU A 277 4.58 -14.36 -8.23
N THR A 278 4.90 -13.07 -8.08
CA THR A 278 3.99 -12.07 -7.51
C THR A 278 2.96 -11.56 -8.52
N ASN A 279 3.39 -11.31 -9.76
CA ASN A 279 2.55 -10.69 -10.79
C ASN A 279 1.74 -11.69 -11.62
N ASN A 280 2.21 -12.93 -11.78
CA ASN A 280 1.58 -13.92 -12.66
C ASN A 280 1.07 -15.17 -11.92
N ASP A 281 1.83 -15.71 -10.97
CA ASP A 281 1.45 -16.97 -10.31
C ASP A 281 0.47 -16.76 -9.13
N LEU A 282 0.64 -15.68 -8.36
CA LEU A 282 -0.09 -15.46 -7.10
C LEU A 282 -1.61 -15.31 -7.29
N GLU A 283 -2.06 -14.73 -8.41
CA GLU A 283 -3.49 -14.43 -8.63
C GLU A 283 -4.38 -15.68 -8.53
N GLY A 284 -3.92 -16.82 -9.07
CA GLY A 284 -4.68 -18.07 -9.02
C GLY A 284 -4.96 -18.52 -7.58
N ASN A 285 -3.94 -18.45 -6.71
CA ASN A 285 -4.06 -18.76 -5.29
C ASN A 285 -5.02 -17.81 -4.57
N ILE A 286 -4.98 -16.52 -4.91
CA ILE A 286 -5.88 -15.51 -4.32
C ILE A 286 -7.33 -15.78 -4.74
N VAL A 287 -7.58 -16.07 -6.03
CA VAL A 287 -8.91 -16.38 -6.55
C VAL A 287 -9.50 -17.61 -5.85
N ASP A 288 -8.71 -18.68 -5.68
CA ASP A 288 -9.16 -19.87 -4.95
C ASP A 288 -9.45 -19.57 -3.48
N TYR A 289 -8.64 -18.73 -2.84
CA TYR A 289 -8.88 -18.26 -1.47
C TYR A 289 -10.17 -17.44 -1.36
N ILE A 290 -10.46 -16.55 -2.32
CA ILE A 290 -11.71 -15.79 -2.36
C ILE A 290 -12.91 -16.74 -2.46
N LYS A 291 -12.85 -17.73 -3.35
CA LYS A 291 -13.93 -18.72 -3.51
C LYS A 291 -14.19 -19.49 -2.22
N ALA A 292 -13.12 -19.91 -1.54
CA ALA A 292 -13.21 -20.65 -0.29
C ALA A 292 -13.83 -19.83 0.86
N ASN A 293 -13.63 -18.51 0.85
CA ASN A 293 -14.05 -17.60 1.92
C ASN A 293 -15.17 -16.64 1.48
N ILE A 294 -15.92 -17.00 0.43
CA ILE A 294 -16.85 -16.07 -0.21
C ILE A 294 -17.96 -15.57 0.72
N SER A 295 -18.34 -16.37 1.71
CA SER A 295 -19.35 -15.97 2.72
C SER A 295 -18.90 -14.81 3.59
N ASP A 296 -17.60 -14.65 3.81
CA ASP A 296 -17.02 -13.56 4.61
C ASP A 296 -16.68 -12.34 3.76
N ILE A 297 -16.51 -12.54 2.44
CA ILE A 297 -16.13 -11.51 1.50
C ILE A 297 -17.34 -10.81 0.88
N ALA A 298 -18.34 -11.58 0.43
CA ALA A 298 -19.39 -11.05 -0.42
C ALA A 298 -20.81 -11.37 0.06
N THR A 299 -21.76 -10.51 -0.33
CA THR A 299 -23.20 -10.75 -0.21
C THR A 299 -23.76 -11.32 -1.52
N GLU A 300 -24.88 -12.06 -1.44
CA GLU A 300 -25.55 -12.63 -2.63
C GLU A 300 -26.23 -11.57 -3.53
N SER A 301 -26.43 -10.36 -3.00
CA SER A 301 -27.11 -9.25 -3.66
C SER A 301 -26.33 -8.69 -4.84
#